data_AF-A0A956SIQ6-F1
#
_entry.id   AF-A0A956SIQ6-F1
#
_cell.length_a   1.000
_cell.length_b   1.000
_cell.length_c   1.000
_cell.angle_alpha   90.00
_cell.angle_beta   90.00
_cell.angle_gamma   90.00
#
_symmetry.space_group_name_H-M   'P 1'
#
loop_
_entity.id
_entity.type
_entity.pdbx_description
1 polymer ?
#
loop_
_entity_poly.entity_id
_entity_poly.type
_entity_poly.pdbx_seq_one_letter_code
_entity_poly.pdbx_strand_id
1 'polypeptide(L)'
;RLDVGDPHVIRLKMPREGETVFEDLVRGTIRIQNEQVDDQVLLKSDGFPTYHLAVVVDDHLMGITHIIRGEEWLLSVPKHLQIYKALGWESPNMAHLSLLLNPDRTKLSKRQGDVAVEDYMAKGYLPEALVNFVALLGWSPGSDEEFFSLEALVEQFSLERISKSGSVFDLEKLNWMNRHYLRQLSEDAAVKYLTPFLTAAGADVSDADKTRKI
;
A
#
# COMPACT_ATOMS: atom_id res chain seq x y z
N ARG A 1 14.52 -41.75 -3.38
CA ARG A 1 13.23 -41.07 -3.13
C ARG A 1 12.97 -40.01 -4.21
N LEU A 2 13.94 -39.15 -4.54
CA LEU A 2 13.84 -38.27 -5.71
C LEU A 2 13.77 -39.06 -7.04
N ASP A 3 14.43 -40.22 -7.10
CA ASP A 3 14.49 -41.07 -8.30
C ASP A 3 13.17 -41.77 -8.68
N VAL A 4 12.14 -41.65 -7.82
CA VAL A 4 10.83 -42.30 -7.99
C VAL A 4 9.76 -41.31 -8.51
N GLY A 5 10.07 -40.00 -8.56
CA GLY A 5 9.15 -38.98 -9.06
C GLY A 5 7.98 -38.65 -8.14
N ASP A 6 8.04 -39.06 -6.86
CA ASP A 6 6.99 -38.76 -5.88
C ASP A 6 6.80 -37.23 -5.73
N PRO A 7 5.55 -36.73 -5.76
CA PRO A 7 5.27 -35.31 -5.53
C PRO A 7 5.82 -34.86 -4.18
N HIS A 8 6.60 -33.79 -4.19
CA HIS A 8 7.21 -33.22 -2.99
C HIS A 8 7.22 -31.70 -3.06
N VAL A 9 7.46 -31.08 -1.90
CA VAL A 9 7.63 -29.64 -1.77
C VAL A 9 8.99 -29.35 -1.16
N ILE A 10 9.53 -28.17 -1.43
CA ILE A 10 10.72 -27.65 -0.73
C ILE A 10 10.23 -26.73 0.38
N ARG A 11 10.69 -26.96 1.61
CA ARG A 11 10.34 -26.13 2.78
C ARG A 11 11.57 -25.43 3.32
N LEU A 12 11.34 -24.22 3.84
CA LEU A 12 12.32 -23.48 4.62
C LEU A 12 12.57 -24.24 5.92
N LYS A 13 13.84 -24.49 6.24
CA LYS A 13 14.22 -25.06 7.52
C LYS A 13 14.51 -23.92 8.50
N MET A 14 13.51 -23.52 9.29
CA MET A 14 13.70 -22.48 10.29
C MET A 14 14.51 -23.01 11.49
N PRO A 15 15.37 -22.18 12.11
CA PRO A 15 15.89 -22.49 13.45
C PRO A 15 14.73 -22.74 14.42
N ARG A 16 14.89 -23.68 15.35
CA ARG A 16 13.84 -24.00 16.35
C ARG A 16 13.98 -23.20 17.64
N GLU A 17 15.17 -22.70 17.91
CA GLU A 17 15.51 -21.97 19.14
C GLU A 17 16.04 -20.57 18.81
N GLY A 18 16.09 -19.72 19.83
CA GLY A 18 16.52 -18.33 19.72
C GLY A 18 15.45 -17.43 19.11
N GLU A 19 15.86 -16.21 18.77
CA GLU A 19 15.00 -15.20 18.18
C GLU A 19 15.58 -14.64 16.90
N THR A 20 14.69 -14.19 16.01
CA THR A 20 15.04 -13.33 14.90
C THR A 20 14.78 -11.89 15.32
N VAL A 21 15.84 -11.07 15.28
CA VAL A 21 15.79 -9.64 15.60
C VAL A 21 16.09 -8.85 14.35
N PHE A 22 15.29 -7.83 14.07
CA PHE A 22 15.48 -6.96 12.91
C PHE A 22 15.01 -5.53 13.21
N GLU A 23 15.55 -4.59 12.45
CA GLU A 23 15.15 -3.19 12.49
C GLU A 23 14.16 -2.89 11.37
N ASP A 24 13.05 -2.25 11.73
CA ASP A 24 12.10 -1.70 10.79
C ASP A 24 12.11 -0.17 10.90
N LEU A 25 12.16 0.53 9.77
CA LEU A 25 12.30 1.99 9.73
C LEU A 25 11.10 2.72 10.34
N VAL A 26 9.92 2.08 10.43
CA VAL A 26 8.71 2.64 11.05
C VAL A 26 8.49 2.06 12.44
N ARG A 27 8.61 0.75 12.59
CA ARG A 27 8.27 0.04 13.83
C ARG A 27 9.42 0.05 14.86
N GLY A 28 10.66 0.23 14.43
CA GLY A 28 11.88 0.09 15.24
C GLY A 28 12.30 -1.36 15.39
N THR A 29 13.07 -1.67 16.44
CA THR A 29 13.54 -3.03 16.73
C THR A 29 12.38 -3.98 17.03
N ILE A 30 12.29 -5.07 16.27
CA ILE A 30 11.32 -6.14 16.48
C ILE A 30 12.05 -7.45 16.81
N ARG A 31 11.47 -8.22 17.73
CA ARG A 31 11.97 -9.53 18.16
C ARG A 31 10.87 -10.56 18.03
N ILE A 32 11.14 -11.64 17.28
CA ILE A 32 10.20 -12.76 17.09
C ILE A 32 10.92 -14.05 17.48
N GLN A 33 10.29 -14.84 18.35
CA GLN A 33 10.83 -16.14 18.76
C GLN A 33 10.76 -17.13 17.59
N ASN A 34 11.86 -17.81 17.28
CA ASN A 34 11.94 -18.68 16.10
C ASN A 34 10.98 -19.88 16.20
N GLU A 35 10.64 -20.32 17.41
CA GLU A 35 9.64 -21.38 17.65
C GLU A 35 8.24 -21.02 17.13
N GLN A 36 7.92 -19.73 16.99
CA GLN A 36 6.63 -19.24 16.49
C GLN A 36 6.56 -19.23 14.95
N VAL A 37 7.69 -19.48 14.27
CA VAL A 37 7.81 -19.41 12.82
C VAL A 37 7.88 -20.83 12.24
N ASP A 38 6.97 -21.13 11.32
CA ASP A 38 6.84 -22.45 10.71
C ASP A 38 7.83 -22.69 9.56
N ASP A 39 8.00 -23.98 9.21
CA ASP A 39 8.76 -24.42 8.04
C ASP A 39 7.94 -24.21 6.75
N GLN A 40 7.89 -22.95 6.34
CA GLN A 40 7.14 -22.46 5.20
C GLN A 40 7.50 -23.21 3.91
N VAL A 41 6.50 -23.59 3.11
CA VAL A 41 6.74 -24.09 1.74
C VAL A 41 7.33 -22.97 0.89
N LEU A 42 8.46 -23.24 0.24
CA LEU A 42 9.17 -22.36 -0.69
C LEU A 42 8.88 -22.71 -2.15
N LEU A 43 8.90 -24.00 -2.48
CA LEU A 43 8.58 -24.52 -3.82
C LEU A 43 7.46 -25.55 -3.71
N LYS A 44 6.37 -25.33 -4.44
CA LYS A 44 5.25 -26.25 -4.52
C LYS A 44 5.59 -27.46 -5.40
N SER A 45 4.79 -28.52 -5.31
CA SER A 45 4.98 -29.74 -6.09
C SER A 45 4.74 -29.57 -7.59
N ASP A 46 4.08 -28.49 -8.00
CA ASP A 46 3.89 -28.09 -9.40
C ASP A 46 5.07 -27.27 -9.96
N GLY A 47 6.14 -27.09 -9.18
CA GLY A 47 7.34 -26.34 -9.57
C GLY A 47 7.21 -24.82 -9.44
N PHE A 48 6.04 -24.28 -9.04
CA PHE A 48 5.90 -22.85 -8.81
C PHE A 48 6.43 -22.44 -7.42
N PRO A 49 7.15 -21.31 -7.32
CA PRO A 49 7.54 -20.76 -6.03
C PRO A 49 6.31 -20.27 -5.25
N THR A 50 6.43 -20.25 -3.93
CA THR A 50 5.51 -19.47 -3.08
C THR A 50 5.95 -18.01 -3.05
N TYR A 51 5.06 -17.15 -2.55
CA TYR A 51 5.37 -15.74 -2.34
C TYR A 51 6.70 -15.51 -1.61
N HIS A 52 6.99 -16.28 -0.55
CA HIS A 52 8.20 -16.05 0.26
C HIS A 52 9.51 -16.31 -0.48
N LEU A 53 9.55 -17.32 -1.36
CA LEU A 53 10.72 -17.57 -2.19
C LEU A 53 10.81 -16.55 -3.32
N ALA A 54 9.70 -16.33 -4.03
CA ALA A 54 9.65 -15.42 -5.18
C ALA A 54 10.06 -14.00 -4.78
N VAL A 55 9.44 -13.43 -3.73
CA VAL A 55 9.70 -12.04 -3.33
C VAL A 55 11.15 -11.79 -2.96
N VAL A 56 11.79 -12.71 -2.22
CA VAL A 56 13.20 -12.54 -1.81
C VAL A 56 14.14 -12.63 -3.01
N VAL A 57 13.87 -13.55 -3.94
CA VAL A 57 14.66 -13.71 -5.16
C VAL A 57 14.49 -12.48 -6.06
N ASP A 58 13.26 -12.05 -6.30
CA ASP A 58 12.96 -10.90 -7.15
C ASP A 58 13.50 -9.60 -6.56
N ASP A 59 13.32 -9.36 -5.25
CA ASP A 59 13.87 -8.18 -4.57
C ASP A 59 15.39 -8.10 -4.72
N HIS A 60 16.09 -9.24 -4.57
CA HIS A 60 17.54 -9.28 -4.76
C HIS A 60 17.95 -9.02 -6.21
N LEU A 61 17.33 -9.74 -7.17
CA LEU A 61 17.68 -9.64 -8.58
C LEU A 61 17.31 -8.29 -9.20
N MET A 62 16.28 -7.63 -8.67
CA MET A 62 15.86 -6.28 -9.07
C MET A 62 16.60 -5.18 -8.32
N GLY A 63 17.50 -5.52 -7.38
CA GLY A 63 18.31 -4.54 -6.64
C GLY A 63 17.49 -3.66 -5.69
N ILE A 64 16.43 -4.20 -5.10
CA ILE A 64 15.60 -3.48 -4.13
C ILE A 64 16.42 -3.13 -2.89
N THR A 65 16.39 -1.85 -2.49
CA THR A 65 17.11 -1.35 -1.32
C THR A 65 16.20 -1.08 -0.11
N HIS A 66 14.92 -0.80 -0.37
CA HIS A 66 13.91 -0.49 0.64
C HIS A 66 12.60 -1.19 0.29
N ILE A 67 12.14 -2.07 1.17
CA ILE A 67 10.85 -2.74 1.07
C ILE A 67 9.85 -1.96 1.93
N ILE A 68 8.90 -1.29 1.28
CA ILE A 68 7.83 -0.53 1.94
C ILE A 68 6.49 -1.25 1.68
N ARG A 69 5.85 -1.79 2.72
CA ARG A 69 4.63 -2.60 2.58
C ARG A 69 3.77 -2.58 3.85
N GLY A 70 2.55 -3.11 3.79
CA GLY A 70 1.65 -3.16 4.95
C GLY A 70 2.14 -4.09 6.08
N GLU A 71 1.80 -3.75 7.33
CA GLU A 71 2.20 -4.46 8.54
C GLU A 71 1.69 -5.90 8.64
N GLU A 72 0.72 -6.31 7.82
CA GLU A 72 0.30 -7.72 7.74
C GLU A 72 1.45 -8.66 7.34
N TRP A 73 2.49 -8.13 6.69
CA TRP A 73 3.67 -8.89 6.28
C TRP A 73 4.78 -8.96 7.33
N LEU A 74 4.63 -8.27 8.46
CA LEU A 74 5.67 -8.17 9.49
C LEU A 74 6.06 -9.55 10.04
N LEU A 75 5.06 -10.42 10.28
CA LEU A 75 5.28 -11.78 10.76
C LEU A 75 5.95 -12.70 9.72
N SER A 76 6.05 -12.27 8.46
CA SER A 76 6.78 -12.99 7.41
C SER A 76 8.26 -12.63 7.35
N VAL A 77 8.68 -11.52 7.98
CA VAL A 77 10.07 -11.03 7.92
C VAL A 77 11.08 -12.08 8.40
N PRO A 78 10.86 -12.84 9.49
CA PRO A 78 11.81 -13.88 9.90
C PRO A 78 12.06 -14.94 8.82
N LYS A 79 11.02 -15.29 8.06
CA LYS A 79 11.13 -16.22 6.93
C LYS A 79 11.99 -15.63 5.83
N HIS A 80 11.73 -14.36 5.47
CA HIS A 80 12.48 -13.66 4.42
C HIS A 80 13.97 -13.51 4.78
N LEU A 81 14.28 -13.09 6.02
CA LEU A 81 15.65 -12.97 6.50
C LEU A 81 16.39 -14.31 6.51
N GLN A 82 15.71 -15.39 6.86
CA GLN A 82 16.31 -16.73 6.80
C GLN A 82 16.59 -17.17 5.36
N ILE A 83 15.77 -16.78 4.38
CA ILE A 83 16.03 -17.03 2.95
C ILE A 83 17.23 -16.20 2.46
N TYR A 84 17.27 -14.89 2.74
CA TYR A 84 18.43 -14.04 2.44
C TYR A 84 19.72 -14.62 3.00
N LYS A 85 19.71 -15.01 4.28
CA LYS A 85 20.83 -15.66 4.97
C LYS A 85 21.25 -16.97 4.29
N ALA A 86 20.28 -17.83 3.91
CA ALA A 86 20.57 -19.10 3.26
C ALA A 86 21.20 -18.93 1.87
N LEU A 87 20.87 -17.85 1.18
CA LEU A 87 21.41 -17.51 -0.15
C LEU A 87 22.69 -16.67 -0.07
N GLY A 88 23.12 -16.27 1.13
CA GLY A 88 24.31 -15.44 1.33
C GLY A 88 24.13 -14.00 0.86
N TRP A 89 22.90 -13.49 0.90
CA TRP A 89 22.54 -12.15 0.45
C TRP A 89 22.22 -11.22 1.63
N GLU A 90 22.45 -9.93 1.43
CA GLU A 90 22.02 -8.89 2.36
C GLU A 90 20.54 -8.57 2.14
N SER A 91 19.80 -8.43 3.24
CA SER A 91 18.39 -8.03 3.18
C SER A 91 18.25 -6.52 2.98
N PRO A 92 17.29 -6.06 2.15
CA PRO A 92 16.96 -4.64 2.04
C PRO A 92 16.47 -4.07 3.38
N ASN A 93 16.53 -2.74 3.52
CA ASN A 93 15.84 -2.06 4.62
C ASN A 93 14.33 -2.30 4.50
N MET A 94 13.62 -2.34 5.63
CA MET A 94 12.17 -2.59 5.65
C MET A 94 11.43 -1.49 6.38
N ALA A 95 10.26 -1.12 5.87
CA ALA A 95 9.34 -0.18 6.49
C ALA A 95 7.91 -0.75 6.39
N HIS A 96 7.30 -1.06 7.54
CA HIS A 96 5.96 -1.63 7.58
C HIS A 96 4.89 -0.59 7.96
N LEU A 97 4.07 -0.24 6.97
CA LEU A 97 2.99 0.74 7.06
C LEU A 97 1.81 0.21 7.88
N SER A 98 1.24 1.09 8.70
CA SER A 98 0.08 0.76 9.54
C SER A 98 -1.18 0.51 8.72
N LEU A 99 -2.08 -0.32 9.25
CA LEU A 99 -3.34 -0.63 8.58
C LEU A 99 -4.22 0.62 8.43
N LEU A 100 -4.92 0.68 7.29
CA LEU A 100 -6.06 1.56 7.13
C LEU A 100 -7.27 1.01 7.90
N LEU A 101 -7.95 1.89 8.61
CA LEU A 101 -9.06 1.56 9.50
C LEU A 101 -10.36 2.19 9.02
N ASN A 102 -11.47 1.53 9.29
CA ASN A 102 -12.80 2.13 9.22
C ASN A 102 -12.99 3.18 10.35
N PRO A 103 -14.06 3.99 10.28
CA PRO A 103 -14.43 4.91 11.38
C PRO A 103 -14.62 4.21 12.74
N ASP A 104 -15.06 2.95 12.75
CA ASP A 104 -15.20 2.12 13.95
C ASP A 104 -13.87 1.48 14.44
N ARG A 105 -12.75 1.81 13.79
CA ARG A 105 -11.39 1.29 14.03
C ARG A 105 -11.17 -0.18 13.69
N THR A 106 -12.12 -0.85 13.04
CA THR A 106 -11.87 -2.17 12.43
C THR A 106 -11.01 -2.02 11.17
N LYS A 107 -10.33 -3.09 10.76
CA LYS A 107 -9.52 -3.09 9.52
C LYS A 107 -10.41 -2.78 8.31
N LEU A 108 -10.00 -1.80 7.50
CA LEU A 108 -10.69 -1.47 6.24
C LEU A 108 -10.77 -2.71 5.36
N SER A 109 -11.97 -3.04 4.88
CA SER A 109 -12.21 -4.25 4.09
C SER A 109 -13.27 -4.02 3.02
N LYS A 110 -13.20 -4.78 1.92
CA LYS A 110 -14.17 -4.72 0.80
C LYS A 110 -15.64 -4.92 1.24
N ARG A 111 -15.86 -5.50 2.42
CA ARG A 111 -17.21 -5.80 2.92
C ARG A 111 -17.94 -4.57 3.44
N GLN A 112 -17.22 -3.48 3.72
CA GLN A 112 -17.75 -2.28 4.39
C GLN A 112 -17.88 -1.06 3.46
N GLY A 113 -17.53 -1.20 2.17
CA GLY A 113 -17.70 -0.15 1.17
C GLY A 113 -16.72 -0.27 0.01
N ASP A 114 -16.66 0.79 -0.78
CA ASP A 114 -15.67 0.98 -1.83
C ASP A 114 -14.27 0.96 -1.22
N VAL A 115 -13.39 0.15 -1.80
CA VAL A 115 -11.97 0.15 -1.43
C VAL A 115 -11.06 0.22 -2.66
N ALA A 116 -11.63 0.07 -3.86
CA ALA A 116 -10.87 0.18 -5.10
C ALA A 116 -10.81 1.65 -5.50
N VAL A 117 -9.64 2.09 -5.98
CA VAL A 117 -9.45 3.47 -6.43
C VAL A 117 -10.41 3.79 -7.58
N GLU A 118 -10.68 2.81 -8.42
CA GLU A 118 -11.60 2.88 -9.54
C GLU A 118 -13.04 3.22 -9.12
N ASP A 119 -13.48 2.76 -7.94
CA ASP A 119 -14.82 3.06 -7.42
C ASP A 119 -14.94 4.57 -7.09
N TYR A 120 -13.89 5.15 -6.50
CA TYR A 120 -13.82 6.59 -6.23
C TYR A 120 -13.70 7.40 -7.53
N MET A 121 -12.87 6.96 -8.47
CA MET A 121 -12.78 7.61 -9.78
C MET A 121 -14.14 7.64 -10.50
N ALA A 122 -14.89 6.54 -10.46
CA ALA A 122 -16.24 6.46 -11.03
C ALA A 122 -17.26 7.36 -10.33
N LYS A 123 -17.01 7.73 -9.07
CA LYS A 123 -17.82 8.69 -8.29
C LYS A 123 -17.40 10.16 -8.50
N GLY A 124 -16.39 10.42 -9.33
CA GLY A 124 -15.95 11.77 -9.68
C GLY A 124 -14.91 12.37 -8.75
N TYR A 125 -14.24 11.56 -7.91
CA TYR A 125 -13.08 12.04 -7.16
C TYR A 125 -11.89 12.29 -8.08
N LEU A 126 -11.25 13.44 -7.91
CA LEU A 126 -10.06 13.82 -8.66
C LEU A 126 -8.85 12.97 -8.23
N PRO A 127 -8.01 12.51 -9.17
CA PRO A 127 -6.78 11.79 -8.86
C PRO A 127 -5.89 12.54 -7.86
N GLU A 128 -5.76 13.86 -8.01
CA GLU A 128 -4.94 14.73 -7.17
C GLU A 128 -5.44 14.73 -5.72
N ALA A 129 -6.76 14.80 -5.53
CA ALA A 129 -7.39 14.73 -4.22
C ALA A 129 -7.20 13.35 -3.58
N LEU A 130 -7.32 12.27 -4.35
CA LEU A 130 -7.09 10.91 -3.87
C LEU A 130 -5.63 10.70 -3.45
N VAL A 131 -4.67 11.13 -4.27
CA VAL A 131 -3.24 11.02 -3.97
C VAL A 131 -2.88 11.79 -2.71
N ASN A 132 -3.31 13.06 -2.60
CA ASN A 132 -3.06 13.85 -1.39
C ASN A 132 -3.72 13.22 -0.17
N PHE A 133 -4.96 12.77 -0.28
CA PHE A 133 -5.66 12.14 0.84
C PHE A 133 -4.93 10.89 1.32
N VAL A 134 -4.57 9.99 0.40
CA VAL A 134 -3.85 8.75 0.71
C VAL A 134 -2.46 9.05 1.30
N ALA A 135 -1.76 10.08 0.81
CA ALA A 135 -0.48 10.47 1.38
C ALA A 135 -0.59 10.89 2.85
N LEU A 136 -1.70 11.51 3.27
CA LEU A 136 -1.92 11.87 4.67
C LEU A 136 -2.44 10.70 5.53
N LEU A 137 -2.72 9.53 4.94
CA LEU A 137 -3.07 8.32 5.70
C LEU A 137 -1.81 7.65 6.23
N GLY A 138 -1.35 8.13 7.39
CA GLY A 138 -0.24 7.53 8.11
C GLY A 138 1.09 8.23 7.87
N TRP A 139 1.12 9.36 7.16
CA TRP A 139 2.26 10.27 7.10
C TRP A 139 1.82 11.69 7.45
N SER A 140 2.72 12.45 8.08
CA SER A 140 2.48 13.86 8.43
C SER A 140 3.59 14.75 7.89
N PRO A 141 3.27 15.93 7.32
CA PRO A 141 4.27 16.91 6.89
C PRO A 141 4.98 17.61 8.06
N GLY A 142 4.57 17.36 9.32
CA GLY A 142 5.08 18.05 10.50
C GLY A 142 4.55 19.48 10.68
N SER A 143 3.59 19.88 9.84
CA SER A 143 2.85 21.14 9.88
C SER A 143 1.35 20.86 9.82
N ASP A 144 0.53 21.91 9.89
CA ASP A 144 -0.94 21.84 9.68
C ASP A 144 -1.33 21.92 8.19
N GLU A 145 -0.36 21.82 7.27
CA GLU A 145 -0.63 21.83 5.83
C GLU A 145 -1.27 20.50 5.41
N GLU A 146 -2.38 20.56 4.67
CA GLU A 146 -3.14 19.38 4.24
C GLU A 146 -3.29 19.27 2.72
N PHE A 147 -2.93 20.33 1.98
CA PHE A 147 -3.08 20.41 0.53
C PHE A 147 -1.73 20.44 -0.16
N PHE A 148 -1.44 19.42 -0.96
CA PHE A 148 -0.15 19.23 -1.61
C PHE A 148 -0.32 18.85 -3.08
N SER A 149 0.58 19.34 -3.93
CA SER A 149 0.79 18.68 -5.23
C SER A 149 1.60 17.40 -5.04
N LEU A 150 1.64 16.53 -6.05
CA LEU A 150 2.48 15.33 -6.01
C LEU A 150 3.97 15.70 -5.87
N GLU A 151 4.41 16.77 -6.53
CA GLU A 151 5.78 17.26 -6.47
C GLU A 151 6.12 17.73 -5.04
N ALA A 152 5.21 18.47 -4.40
CA ALA A 152 5.39 18.91 -3.02
C ALA A 152 5.44 17.72 -2.05
N LEU A 153 4.60 16.69 -2.26
CA LEU A 153 4.67 15.45 -1.49
C LEU A 153 6.03 14.77 -1.66
N VAL A 154 6.52 14.65 -2.89
CA VAL A 154 7.84 14.04 -3.17
C VAL A 154 8.98 14.81 -2.49
N GLU A 155 8.93 16.14 -2.49
CA GLU A 155 9.95 16.98 -1.85
C GLU A 155 9.94 16.86 -0.32
N GLN A 156 8.75 16.75 0.29
CA GLN A 156 8.60 16.74 1.75
C GLN A 156 8.59 15.33 2.37
N PHE A 157 8.35 14.29 1.57
CA PHE A 157 8.16 12.93 2.07
C PHE A 157 9.42 12.42 2.78
N SER A 158 9.20 11.75 3.90
CA SER A 158 10.27 11.14 4.69
C SER A 158 9.70 9.95 5.47
N LEU A 159 10.48 8.87 5.58
CA LEU A 159 10.05 7.65 6.27
C LEU A 159 9.91 7.87 7.79
N GLU A 160 10.70 8.77 8.35
CA GLU A 160 10.69 9.12 9.78
C GLU A 160 9.38 9.75 10.24
N ARG A 161 8.61 10.31 9.30
CA ARG A 161 7.33 10.97 9.54
C ARG A 161 6.13 10.05 9.33
N ILE A 162 6.36 8.75 9.13
CA ILE A 162 5.30 7.75 9.06
C ILE A 162 4.85 7.38 10.48
N SER A 163 3.54 7.44 10.72
CA SER A 163 2.92 7.06 11.98
C SER A 163 2.83 5.55 12.14
N LYS A 164 3.11 5.09 13.36
CA LYS A 164 2.92 3.68 13.79
C LYS A 164 1.47 3.34 14.08
N SER A 165 0.58 4.33 14.20
CA SER A 165 -0.84 4.10 14.44
C SER A 165 -1.60 3.85 13.14
N GLY A 166 -2.61 2.98 13.20
CA GLY A 166 -3.54 2.82 12.08
C GLY A 166 -4.27 4.13 11.78
N SER A 167 -4.49 4.40 10.50
CA SER A 167 -5.10 5.64 10.02
C SER A 167 -6.55 5.39 9.61
N VAL A 168 -7.47 6.19 10.14
CA VAL A 168 -8.89 6.08 9.80
C VAL A 168 -9.11 6.65 8.40
N PHE A 169 -9.73 5.87 7.53
CA PHE A 169 -10.19 6.31 6.23
C PHE A 169 -11.46 7.16 6.41
N ASP A 170 -11.29 8.47 6.49
CA ASP A 170 -12.37 9.43 6.66
C ASP A 170 -12.91 9.93 5.32
N LEU A 171 -14.10 9.46 4.95
CA LEU A 171 -14.76 9.84 3.71
C LEU A 171 -15.23 11.31 3.71
N GLU A 172 -15.57 11.88 4.86
CA GLU A 172 -15.96 13.29 4.95
C GLU A 172 -14.75 14.20 4.68
N LYS A 173 -13.59 13.83 5.20
CA LYS A 173 -12.32 14.50 4.91
C LYS A 173 -11.96 14.38 3.42
N LEU A 174 -12.07 13.18 2.83
CA LEU A 174 -11.83 13.00 1.40
C LEU A 174 -12.80 13.84 0.56
N ASN A 175 -14.07 13.91 0.93
CA ASN A 175 -15.07 14.77 0.27
C ASN A 175 -14.69 16.25 0.35
N TRP A 176 -14.25 16.71 1.52
CA TRP A 176 -13.80 18.09 1.72
C TRP A 176 -12.57 18.41 0.86
N MET A 177 -11.59 17.52 0.84
CA MET A 177 -10.38 17.66 0.03
C MET A 177 -10.73 17.67 -1.46
N ASN A 178 -11.55 16.74 -1.92
CA ASN A 178 -11.98 16.69 -3.32
C ASN A 178 -12.70 17.98 -3.76
N ARG A 179 -13.56 18.56 -2.91
CA ARG A 179 -14.19 19.86 -3.18
C ARG A 179 -13.17 20.99 -3.33
N HIS A 180 -12.09 20.96 -2.55
CA HIS A 180 -11.02 21.95 -2.67
C HIS A 180 -10.35 21.86 -4.05
N TYR A 181 -9.91 20.68 -4.46
CA TYR A 181 -9.28 20.48 -5.77
C TYR A 181 -10.23 20.80 -6.94
N LEU A 182 -11.51 20.40 -6.86
CA LEU A 182 -12.50 20.75 -7.88
C LEU A 182 -12.64 22.26 -8.08
N ARG A 183 -12.57 23.05 -6.99
CA ARG A 183 -12.65 24.52 -7.05
C ARG A 183 -11.39 25.19 -7.62
N GLN A 184 -10.27 24.47 -7.68
CA GLN A 184 -9.04 24.96 -8.27
C GLN A 184 -8.96 24.71 -9.78
N LEU A 185 -9.81 23.85 -10.32
CA LEU A 185 -9.88 23.63 -11.76
C LEU A 185 -10.24 24.92 -12.47
N SER A 186 -9.60 25.19 -13.61
CA SER A 186 -10.10 26.20 -14.54
C SER A 186 -11.48 25.78 -15.04
N GLU A 187 -12.29 26.75 -15.45
CA GLU A 187 -13.64 26.49 -15.98
C GLU A 187 -13.61 25.47 -17.13
N ASP A 188 -12.65 25.59 -18.05
CA ASP A 188 -12.47 24.64 -19.16
C ASP A 188 -12.10 23.23 -18.68
N ALA A 189 -11.22 23.11 -17.66
CA ALA A 189 -10.86 21.82 -17.09
C ALA A 189 -12.02 21.18 -16.33
N ALA A 190 -12.79 21.98 -15.59
CA ALA A 190 -13.98 21.55 -14.88
C ALA A 190 -15.06 21.05 -15.85
N VAL A 191 -15.36 21.81 -16.91
CA VAL A 191 -16.30 21.39 -17.97
C VAL A 191 -15.87 20.06 -18.56
N LYS A 192 -14.60 19.94 -18.98
CA LYS A 192 -14.07 18.69 -19.55
C LYS A 192 -14.20 17.52 -18.58
N TYR A 193 -13.85 17.73 -17.31
CA TYR A 193 -13.88 16.69 -16.29
C TYR A 193 -15.30 16.27 -15.91
N LEU A 194 -16.23 17.22 -15.80
CA LEU A 194 -17.61 16.98 -15.38
C LEU A 194 -18.51 16.50 -16.52
N THR A 195 -18.14 16.74 -17.79
CA THR A 195 -18.94 16.37 -18.97
C THR A 195 -19.44 14.91 -18.96
N PRO A 196 -18.61 13.88 -18.68
CA PRO A 196 -19.09 12.51 -18.62
C PRO A 196 -20.17 12.29 -17.55
N PHE A 197 -20.04 12.95 -16.40
CA PHE A 197 -20.99 12.86 -15.29
C PHE A 197 -22.29 13.61 -15.61
N LEU A 198 -22.20 14.80 -16.20
CA LEU A 198 -23.34 15.59 -16.66
C LEU A 198 -24.14 14.82 -17.74
N THR A 199 -23.43 14.21 -18.69
CA THR A 199 -24.04 13.37 -19.74
C THR A 199 -24.77 12.18 -19.12
N ALA A 200 -24.14 11.48 -18.17
CA ALA A 200 -24.76 10.36 -17.47
C ALA A 200 -25.99 10.77 -16.65
N ALA A 201 -26.02 12.00 -16.14
CA ALA A 201 -27.16 12.59 -15.45
C ALA A 201 -28.28 13.10 -16.39
N GLY A 202 -28.08 13.01 -17.72
CA GLY A 202 -29.06 13.44 -18.72
C GLY A 202 -29.02 14.93 -19.07
N ALA A 203 -27.95 15.65 -18.70
CA ALA A 203 -27.77 17.05 -19.09
C ALA A 203 -27.35 17.17 -20.57
N ASP A 204 -27.84 18.20 -21.26
CA ASP A 204 -27.39 18.54 -22.61
C ASP A 204 -26.05 19.30 -22.53
N VAL A 205 -24.98 18.60 -22.91
CA VAL A 205 -23.60 19.11 -22.94
C VAL A 205 -23.11 19.44 -24.35
N SER A 206 -24.02 19.52 -25.33
CA SER A 206 -23.65 19.82 -26.73
C SER A 206 -23.20 21.28 -26.94
N ASP A 207 -23.56 22.17 -26.02
CA ASP A 207 -23.23 23.59 -26.02
C ASP A 207 -22.32 23.90 -24.82
N ALA A 208 -21.07 24.27 -25.12
CA ALA A 208 -20.06 24.54 -24.10
C ALA A 208 -20.43 25.72 -23.19
N ASP A 209 -21.08 26.76 -23.71
CA ASP A 209 -21.45 27.95 -22.94
C ASP A 209 -22.66 27.70 -22.03
N LYS A 210 -23.55 26.77 -22.41
CA LYS A 210 -24.58 26.26 -21.50
C LYS A 210 -23.98 25.34 -20.44
N THR A 211 -23.08 24.45 -20.83
CA THR A 211 -22.42 23.51 -19.92
C THR A 211 -21.66 24.24 -18.81
N ARG A 212 -20.98 25.33 -19.15
CA ARG A 212 -20.30 26.23 -18.19
C ARG A 212 -21.21 26.84 -17.11
N LYS A 213 -22.50 26.99 -17.40
CA LYS A 213 -23.48 27.61 -16.50
C LYS A 213 -24.18 26.60 -15.58
N ILE A 214 -24.04 25.31 -15.84
CA ILE A 214 -24.56 24.21 -15.02
C ILE A 214 -23.58 24.00 -13.86
#